data_AF-A0A5N8HKX1-F1
#
_entry.id   AF-A0A5N8HKX1-F1
#
_cell.length_a   1.000
_cell.length_b   1.000
_cell.length_c   1.000
_cell.angle_alpha   90.00
_cell.angle_beta   90.00
_cell.angle_gamma   90.00
#
_symmetry.space_group_name_H-M   'P 1'
#
loop_
_entity.id
_entity.type
_entity.pdbx_description
1 polymer ?
#
loop_
_entity_poly.entity_id
_entity_poly.type
_entity_poly.pdbx_seq_one_letter_code
_entity_poly.pdbx_strand_id
1 'polypeptide(L)' 'MILIIYAHPYPHHSHANKRMLEQARTLEGVEIRSLYQLYPDFNIDIAAEQEALSRADLIVWQHPMQWYSIP' A
#
# COMPACT_ATOMS: atom_id res chain seq x y z
N MET A 1 -12.85 8.57 -0.67
CA MET A 1 -11.67 8.03 0.01
C MET A 1 -10.70 7.45 -1.01
N ILE A 2 -9.43 7.84 -0.94
CA ILE A 2 -8.34 7.24 -1.73
C ILE A 2 -7.72 6.10 -0.92
N LEU A 3 -7.57 4.94 -1.52
CA LEU A 3 -6.89 3.79 -0.91
C LEU A 3 -5.55 3.56 -1.59
N ILE A 4 -4.47 3.61 -0.82
CA ILE A 4 -3.13 3.25 -1.28
C ILE A 4 -2.80 1.84 -0.79
N ILE A 5 -2.67 0.91 -1.73
CA ILE A 5 -2.12 -0.42 -1.47
C ILE A 5 -0.61 -0.35 -1.68
N TYR A 6 0.14 -0.50 -0.60
CA TYR A 6 1.59 -0.40 -0.62
C TYR A 6 2.27 -1.76 -0.48
N ALA A 7 2.99 -2.17 -1.52
CA ALA A 7 3.78 -3.39 -1.56
C ALA A 7 5.28 -3.03 -1.65
N HIS A 8 6.01 -3.21 -0.54
CA HIS A 8 7.47 -3.08 -0.53
C HIS A 8 8.06 -4.01 0.54
N PRO A 9 8.91 -4.99 0.16
CA PRO A 9 9.43 -5.99 1.11
C PRO A 9 10.35 -5.38 2.19
N TYR A 10 11.10 -4.33 1.83
CA TYR A 10 12.03 -3.65 2.74
C TYR A 10 11.71 -2.16 2.91
N PRO A 11 10.55 -1.80 3.50
CA PRO A 11 10.04 -0.42 3.47
C PRO A 11 10.96 0.57 4.20
N HIS A 12 11.68 0.12 5.24
CA HIS A 12 12.65 0.95 5.98
C HIS A 12 13.87 1.36 5.15
N HIS A 13 14.24 0.55 4.15
CA HIS A 13 15.33 0.85 3.22
C HIS A 13 14.85 1.61 1.96
N SER A 14 13.55 1.90 1.86
CA SER A 14 13.01 2.64 0.74
C SER A 14 13.27 4.13 0.88
N HIS A 15 13.75 4.77 -0.18
CA HIS A 15 13.95 6.23 -0.22
C HIS A 15 12.76 6.94 -0.88
N ALA A 16 12.45 6.60 -2.14
CA ALA A 16 11.41 7.27 -2.91
C ALA A 16 10.01 6.93 -2.39
N ASN A 17 9.66 5.63 -2.32
CA ASN A 17 8.33 5.21 -1.88
C ASN A 17 8.03 5.63 -0.44
N LYS A 18 9.03 5.58 0.45
CA LYS A 18 8.89 6.05 1.83
C LYS A 18 8.48 7.52 1.88
N ARG A 19 9.19 8.40 1.16
CA ARG A 19 8.86 9.84 1.12
C ARG A 19 7.49 10.10 0.51
N MET A 20 7.12 9.38 -0.54
CA MET A 20 5.78 9.47 -1.14
C MET A 20 4.69 9.12 -0.13
N LEU A 21 4.86 8.02 0.62
CA LEU A 21 3.92 7.62 1.66
C LEU A 21 3.86 8.61 2.83
N GLU A 22 5.00 9.11 3.29
CA GLU A 22 5.06 10.11 4.36
C GLU A 22 4.24 11.35 4.02
N GLN A 23 4.28 11.82 2.76
CA GLN A 23 3.45 12.93 2.30
C GLN A 23 1.99 12.51 2.08
N ALA A 24 1.72 11.33 1.51
CA ALA A 24 0.35 10.87 1.31
C ALA A 24 -0.43 10.72 2.63
N ARG A 25 0.26 10.35 3.73
CA ARG A 25 -0.33 10.23 5.07
C ARG A 25 -0.86 11.55 5.64
N THR A 26 -0.41 12.70 5.15
CA THR A 26 -0.85 14.00 5.66
C THR A 26 -2.14 14.48 4.99
N LEU A 27 -2.58 13.81 3.92
CA LEU A 27 -3.77 14.17 3.17
C LEU A 27 -5.01 13.59 3.83
N GLU A 28 -6.07 14.39 3.91
CA GLU A 28 -7.38 13.91 4.37
C GLU A 28 -7.99 12.93 3.36
N GLY A 29 -8.68 11.92 3.88
CA GLY A 29 -9.37 10.93 3.06
C GLY A 29 -8.45 9.92 2.35
N VAL A 30 -7.18 9.80 2.77
CA VAL A 30 -6.24 8.76 2.32
C VAL A 30 -6.13 7.65 3.35
N GLU A 31 -6.48 6.42 2.95
CA GLU A 31 -6.20 5.18 3.69
C GLU A 31 -4.96 4.52 3.06
N ILE A 32 -4.03 4.03 3.89
CA ILE A 32 -2.82 3.34 3.43
C ILE A 32 -2.75 1.95 4.04
N ARG A 33 -2.71 0.93 3.18
CA ARG A 33 -2.58 -0.48 3.56
C ARG A 33 -1.23 -1.01 3.08
N SER A 34 -0.30 -1.22 4.01
CA SER A 34 1.00 -1.82 3.70
C SER A 34 0.93 -3.34 3.79
N LEU A 35 0.99 -4.02 2.65
CA LEU A 35 0.75 -5.47 2.58
C LEU A 35 1.79 -6.28 3.37
N TYR A 36 3.08 -5.95 3.25
CA TYR A 36 4.15 -6.63 3.99
C TYR A 36 4.12 -6.35 5.50
N GLN A 37 3.48 -5.26 5.93
CA GLN A 37 3.28 -4.96 7.35
C GLN A 37 2.04 -5.67 7.91
N LEU A 38 0.96 -5.71 7.13
CA LEU A 38 -0.30 -6.37 7.52
C LEU A 38 -0.19 -7.89 7.50
N TYR A 39 0.52 -8.43 6.50
CA TYR A 39 0.64 -9.86 6.24
C TYR A 39 2.12 -10.27 6.15
N PRO A 40 2.88 -10.23 7.26
CA PRO A 40 4.27 -10.66 7.28
C PRO A 40 4.43 -12.16 6.97
N ASP A 41 3.35 -12.94 7.14
CA ASP A 41 3.25 -14.38 6.83
C ASP A 41 2.60 -14.65 5.45
N PHE A 42 2.26 -13.60 4.69
CA PHE A 42 1.56 -13.65 3.40
C PHE A 42 0.16 -14.28 3.46
N ASN A 43 -0.43 -14.44 4.64
CA ASN A 43 -1.79 -14.95 4.77
C ASN A 43 -2.80 -13.79 4.66
N ILE A 44 -3.14 -13.43 3.42
CA ILE A 44 -4.00 -12.27 3.12
C ILE A 44 -5.44 -12.52 3.60
N ASP A 45 -5.95 -11.60 4.41
CA ASP A 45 -7.39 -11.55 4.73
C ASP A 45 -8.17 -10.97 3.55
N ILE A 46 -8.70 -11.87 2.74
CA ILE A 46 -9.44 -11.53 1.52
C ILE A 46 -10.65 -10.63 1.82
N ALA A 47 -11.39 -10.91 2.90
CA ALA A 47 -12.61 -10.18 3.22
C ALA A 47 -12.29 -8.74 3.63
N ALA A 48 -11.26 -8.55 4.46
CA ALA A 48 -10.81 -7.23 4.87
C ALA A 48 -10.31 -6.38 3.69
N GLU A 49 -9.56 -6.97 2.75
CA GLU A 49 -9.10 -6.25 1.57
C GLU A 49 -10.24 -5.91 0.61
N GLN A 50 -11.18 -6.83 0.40
CA GLN A 50 -12.38 -6.57 -0.42
C GLN A 50 -13.22 -5.44 0.16
N GLU A 51 -13.42 -5.42 1.48
CA GLU A 51 -14.14 -4.35 2.15
C GLU A 51 -13.43 -3.01 1.96
N ALA A 52 -12.10 -2.95 2.15
CA ALA A 52 -11.32 -1.73 1.95
C ALA A 52 -11.43 -1.21 0.51
N LEU A 53 -11.30 -2.11 -0.47
CA LEU A 53 -11.46 -1.77 -1.89
C LEU A 53 -12.87 -1.26 -2.21
N SER A 54 -13.91 -1.84 -1.59
CA SER A 54 -15.31 -1.44 -1.83
C SER A 54 -15.64 -0.02 -1.36
N ARG A 55 -14.92 0.49 -0.35
CA ARG A 55 -15.11 1.85 0.18
C ARG A 55 -14.29 2.90 -0.57
N ALA A 56 -13.38 2.49 -1.44
CA ALA A 56 -12.44 3.37 -2.12
C ALA A 56 -13.04 3.92 -3.42
N ASP A 57 -12.96 5.24 -3.60
CA ASP A 57 -13.32 5.90 -4.86
C ASP A 57 -12.15 5.85 -5.86
N LEU A 58 -10.92 5.74 -5.35
CA LEU A 58 -9.68 5.61 -6.11
C LEU A 58 -8.73 4.64 -5.41
N ILE A 59 -8.19 3.70 -6.17
CA ILE A 59 -7.20 2.73 -5.69
C ILE A 59 -5.85 3.03 -6.34
N VAL A 60 -4.81 3.21 -5.53
CA VAL A 60 -3.43 3.44 -5.96
C VAL A 60 -2.58 2.23 -5.55
N TRP A 61 -1.99 1.57 -6.54
CA TRP A 61 -1.02 0.49 -6.32
C TRP A 61 0.38 1.10 -6.28
N GLN A 62 0.95 1.18 -5.09
CA GLN A 62 2.27 1.77 -4.88
C GLN A 62 3.29 0.68 -4.55
N HIS A 63 4.32 0.58 -5.38
CA HIS A 63 5.41 -0.38 -5.19
C HIS A 63 6.68 0.10 -5.92
N PRO A 64 7.88 -0.36 -5.53
CA PRO A 64 9.06 -0.19 -6.36
C PRO A 64 8.91 -1.04 -7.63
N MET A 65 9.46 -0.54 -8.74
CA MET A 65 9.63 -1.36 -9.94
C MET A 65 10.67 -2.43 -9.67
N GLN A 66 10.30 -3.71 -9.74
CA GLN A 66 11.21 -4.85 -9.60
C GLN A 66 11.08 -5.74 -10.84
N TRP A 67 12.20 -5.98 -11.53
CA TRP A 67 12.21 -6.80 -12.76
C TRP A 67 11.14 -6.41 -13.79
N TYR A 68 11.00 -5.11 -14.06
CA TYR A 68 9.98 -4.56 -14.96
C TYR A 68 8.53 -4.87 -14.55
N SER A 69 8.30 -5.22 -13.28
CA SER A 69 7.01 -5.64 -12.74
C SER A 69 6.83 -5.20 -11.27
N ILE A 70 5.86 -5.82 -10.61
CA ILE A 70 5.55 -5.69 -9.19
C ILE A 70 6.44 -6.61 -8.32
N PRO A 71 6.65 -6.29 -7.03
CA PRO A 71 7.39 -7.13 -6.08
C PRO A 71 6.78 -8.50 -5.83
#